data_AF-A0A4Q2Y136-F1
#
_entry.id   AF-A0A4Q2Y136-F1
#
_cell.length_a   1.000
_cell.length_b   1.000
_cell.length_c   1.000
_cell.angle_alpha   90.00
_cell.angle_beta   90.00
_cell.angle_gamma   90.00
#
_symmetry.space_group_name_H-M   'P 1'
#
loop_
_entity.id
_entity.type
_entity.pdbx_description
1 polymer ?
#
loop_
_entity_poly.entity_id
_entity_poly.type
_entity_poly.pdbx_seq_one_letter_code
_entity_poly.pdbx_strand_id
1 'polypeptide(L)'
;DSLTLAISQGSLRRGSAATYLDVSHPEIEEFLEIRKPSGDFNRKALNLHHGVLIPDAFMEAVRDGGEWILRSPKDQSERGKVDARALFQKLVETRLATGEPYIVFADHVNSNMPKHHRDLGLKVSTSNLCSEITLPTGKDHLGKERTAVCCLSSLNLETWDQWKDEKGLIEDVMRFLDNVLQDYIDRAEPGMEKAAYSAGRERSVGLGVMGFHSYLQARGLPFEGAMAKSANLRMFRHIRGQVDEASMQLAIERGPCPDAADMGVMERFSCKMAIAPTASISIICGGTSACIEPIPANIYTHKTLSGSFSVKNPYLEKLLIEKSKNSDNVWNTILENGGSVQHLDFLTPEEKDCYKTSFEIDQRWLLELAGDRTPYIDQAQSLNLFIPADVEKWDLLMLHFRAWELGIKSLYYLRSKSVQRAGFAGGVEADNTIDAPKFEVESRDYDECLACQ
;
A
#
# COMPACT_ATOMS: atom_id res chain seq x y z
N ASP A 1 -2.05 -16.62 -13.66
CA ASP A 1 -3.34 -16.92 -13.03
C ASP A 1 -3.42 -18.35 -12.50
N SER A 2 -3.49 -19.39 -13.34
CA SER A 2 -3.71 -20.78 -12.85
C SER A 2 -2.70 -21.27 -11.79
N LEU A 3 -1.44 -20.82 -11.83
CA LEU A 3 -0.45 -21.16 -10.80
C LEU A 3 -0.78 -20.58 -9.41
N THR A 4 -1.39 -19.40 -9.30
CA THR A 4 -1.77 -18.80 -8.00
C THR A 4 -2.91 -19.58 -7.34
N LEU A 5 -3.74 -20.25 -8.15
CA LEU A 5 -4.76 -21.19 -7.68
C LEU A 5 -4.17 -22.55 -7.28
N ALA A 6 -3.17 -23.03 -8.01
CA ALA A 6 -2.58 -24.35 -7.80
C ALA A 6 -1.64 -24.41 -6.59
N ILE A 7 -0.95 -23.31 -6.29
CA ILE A 7 0.01 -23.23 -5.20
C ILE A 7 -0.67 -22.64 -3.97
N SER A 8 -0.73 -23.41 -2.89
CA SER A 8 -1.24 -22.96 -1.59
C SER A 8 -0.31 -23.39 -0.45
N GLN A 9 -0.13 -22.50 0.53
CA GLN A 9 0.49 -22.86 1.81
C GLN A 9 -0.56 -23.60 2.65
N GLY A 10 -0.60 -24.92 2.50
CA GLY A 10 -1.63 -25.77 3.13
C GLY A 10 -3.03 -25.54 2.54
N SER A 11 -4.07 -25.70 3.34
CA SER A 11 -5.47 -25.48 2.93
C SER A 11 -5.97 -24.04 3.17
N LEU A 12 -5.16 -23.18 3.80
CA LEU A 12 -5.61 -21.90 4.35
C LEU A 12 -5.13 -20.66 3.59
N ARG A 13 -3.96 -20.71 2.92
CA ARG A 13 -3.39 -19.56 2.20
C ARG A 13 -3.15 -19.88 0.74
N ARG A 14 -3.90 -19.23 -0.14
CA ARG A 14 -3.68 -19.30 -1.60
C ARG A 14 -2.47 -18.45 -1.99
N GLY A 15 -1.74 -18.90 -3.02
CA GLY A 15 -0.70 -18.10 -3.61
C GLY A 15 -1.28 -16.79 -4.16
N SER A 16 -0.48 -15.72 -4.09
CA SER A 16 -0.82 -14.45 -4.73
C SER A 16 0.39 -13.90 -5.45
N ALA A 17 0.12 -13.26 -6.58
CA ALA A 17 1.13 -12.62 -7.39
C ALA A 17 0.54 -11.34 -7.98
N ALA A 18 1.40 -10.34 -8.14
CA ALA A 18 1.12 -9.15 -8.94
C ALA A 18 2.02 -9.15 -10.17
N THR A 19 1.45 -8.84 -11.33
CA THR A 19 2.22 -8.58 -12.56
C THR A 19 2.20 -7.10 -12.89
N TYR A 20 3.29 -6.62 -13.47
CA TYR A 20 3.44 -5.22 -13.84
C TYR A 20 3.68 -5.07 -15.33
N LEU A 21 3.05 -4.07 -15.94
CA LEU A 21 3.18 -3.78 -17.36
C LEU A 21 3.49 -2.29 -17.57
N ASP A 22 4.41 -1.99 -18.47
CA ASP A 22 4.67 -0.61 -18.92
C ASP A 22 3.46 -0.07 -19.69
N VAL A 23 3.09 1.18 -19.43
CA VAL A 23 1.95 1.84 -20.09
C VAL A 23 2.11 1.93 -21.62
N SER A 24 3.34 1.81 -22.13
CA SER A 24 3.65 1.78 -23.56
C SER A 24 3.48 0.41 -24.21
N HIS A 25 3.13 -0.64 -23.46
CA HIS A 25 2.97 -1.97 -24.02
C HIS A 25 1.76 -2.03 -24.99
N PRO A 26 1.84 -2.73 -26.13
CA PRO A 26 0.75 -2.73 -27.13
C PRO A 26 -0.58 -3.30 -26.59
N GLU A 27 -0.49 -4.21 -25.62
CA GLU A 27 -1.65 -4.85 -24.98
C GLU A 27 -2.11 -4.10 -23.71
N ILE A 28 -1.68 -2.86 -23.46
CA ILE A 28 -1.98 -2.12 -22.22
C ILE A 28 -3.49 -2.03 -21.96
N GLU A 29 -4.29 -1.76 -23.00
CA GLU A 29 -5.73 -1.61 -22.86
C GLU A 29 -6.46 -2.90 -22.45
N GLU A 30 -5.99 -4.05 -22.92
CA GLU A 30 -6.49 -5.36 -22.50
C GLU A 30 -6.02 -5.68 -21.08
N PHE A 31 -4.75 -5.37 -20.79
CA PHE A 31 -4.14 -5.63 -19.48
C PHE A 31 -4.91 -4.94 -18.35
N LEU A 32 -5.43 -3.72 -18.58
CA LEU A 32 -6.29 -3.03 -17.62
C LEU A 32 -7.56 -3.84 -17.26
N GLU A 33 -8.06 -4.71 -18.15
CA GLU A 33 -9.35 -5.37 -17.99
C GLU A 33 -9.29 -6.81 -17.49
N ILE A 34 -8.09 -7.35 -17.24
CA ILE A 34 -7.92 -8.78 -16.92
C ILE A 34 -8.63 -9.19 -15.63
N ARG A 35 -8.87 -8.24 -14.71
CA ARG A 35 -9.60 -8.47 -13.46
C ARG A 35 -11.08 -8.12 -13.50
N LYS A 36 -11.59 -7.58 -14.62
CA LYS A 36 -13.03 -7.35 -14.78
C LYS A 36 -13.74 -8.70 -14.94
N PRO A 37 -14.74 -9.05 -14.09
CA PRO A 37 -15.44 -10.33 -14.19
C PRO A 37 -16.23 -10.50 -15.50
N SER A 38 -16.60 -9.40 -16.15
CA SER A 38 -17.32 -9.39 -17.42
C SER A 38 -16.38 -9.47 -18.63
N GLY A 39 -16.90 -9.98 -19.75
CA GLY A 39 -16.18 -10.11 -21.03
C GLY A 39 -15.77 -11.55 -21.34
N ASP A 40 -14.86 -11.72 -22.29
CA ASP A 40 -14.34 -13.04 -22.67
C ASP A 40 -13.49 -13.62 -21.54
N PHE A 41 -13.95 -14.74 -20.97
CA PHE A 41 -13.29 -15.44 -19.87
C PHE A 41 -11.85 -15.86 -20.19
N ASN A 42 -11.53 -16.16 -21.46
CA ASN A 42 -10.17 -16.56 -21.86
C ASN A 42 -9.15 -15.43 -21.75
N ARG A 43 -9.62 -14.18 -21.64
CA ARG A 43 -8.81 -12.97 -21.51
C ARG A 43 -8.77 -12.45 -20.07
N LYS A 44 -9.24 -13.24 -19.09
CA LYS A 44 -9.33 -12.87 -17.68
C LYS A 44 -8.33 -13.61 -16.81
N ALA A 45 -7.86 -12.92 -15.78
CA ALA A 45 -6.96 -13.41 -14.76
C ALA A 45 -7.39 -12.89 -13.39
N LEU A 46 -8.53 -13.38 -12.90
CA LEU A 46 -9.19 -12.83 -11.70
C LEU A 46 -8.39 -13.07 -10.40
N ASN A 47 -7.47 -14.04 -10.40
CA ASN A 47 -6.64 -14.43 -9.26
C ASN A 47 -5.21 -13.86 -9.34
N LEU A 48 -4.97 -12.97 -10.30
CA LEU A 48 -3.70 -12.30 -10.52
C LEU A 48 -3.91 -10.80 -10.29
N HIS A 49 -3.18 -10.25 -9.33
CA HIS A 49 -3.14 -8.80 -9.15
C HIS A 49 -2.33 -8.17 -10.28
N HIS A 50 -2.55 -6.89 -10.55
CA HIS A 50 -1.84 -6.22 -11.62
C HIS A 50 -1.55 -4.76 -11.33
N GLY A 51 -0.46 -4.25 -11.90
CA GLY A 51 0.00 -2.87 -11.78
C GLY A 51 0.53 -2.31 -13.09
N VAL A 52 0.50 -0.99 -13.23
CA VAL A 52 0.98 -0.28 -14.41
C VAL A 52 2.17 0.60 -14.04
N LEU A 53 3.24 0.48 -14.83
CA LEU A 53 4.42 1.34 -14.74
C LEU A 53 4.18 2.57 -15.62
N ILE A 54 4.19 3.74 -14.99
CA ILE A 54 3.90 5.02 -15.64
C ILE A 54 5.17 5.88 -15.63
N PRO A 55 5.79 6.18 -16.78
CA PRO A 55 6.87 7.15 -16.88
C PRO A 55 6.32 8.59 -16.82
N ASP A 56 7.18 9.54 -16.44
CA ASP A 56 6.83 10.96 -16.38
C ASP A 56 6.37 11.47 -17.75
N ALA A 57 7.03 11.02 -18.82
CA ALA A 57 6.66 11.37 -20.19
C ALA A 57 5.20 11.02 -20.54
N PHE A 58 4.64 9.94 -19.97
CA PHE A 58 3.21 9.62 -20.18
C PHE A 58 2.31 10.61 -19.44
N MET A 59 2.65 10.96 -18.20
CA MET A 59 1.90 11.95 -17.43
C MET A 59 1.95 13.33 -18.07
N GLU A 60 3.07 13.70 -18.68
CA GLU A 60 3.17 14.93 -19.48
C GLU A 60 2.30 14.87 -20.73
N ALA A 61 2.26 13.73 -21.44
CA ALA A 61 1.33 13.55 -22.56
C ALA A 61 -0.14 13.64 -22.10
N VAL A 62 -0.50 13.12 -20.92
CA VAL A 62 -1.84 13.26 -20.33
C VAL A 62 -2.19 14.73 -20.06
N ARG A 63 -1.24 15.47 -19.47
CA ARG A 63 -1.40 16.91 -19.17
C ARG A 63 -1.66 17.70 -20.44
N ASP A 64 -0.83 17.47 -21.44
CA ASP A 64 -0.84 18.22 -22.70
C ASP A 64 -1.95 17.75 -23.66
N GLY A 65 -2.61 16.63 -23.37
CA GLY A 65 -3.64 16.04 -24.25
C GLY A 65 -3.04 15.47 -25.54
N GLY A 66 -1.84 14.90 -25.44
CA GLY A 66 -1.08 14.35 -26.56
C GLY A 66 -1.37 12.87 -26.84
N GLU A 67 -0.81 12.39 -27.96
CA GLU A 67 -0.76 10.96 -28.28
C GLU A 67 0.33 10.25 -27.48
N TRP A 68 0.09 8.98 -27.15
CA TRP A 68 1.08 8.06 -26.58
C TRP A 68 1.38 6.93 -27.56
N ILE A 69 2.67 6.64 -27.76
CA ILE A 69 3.12 5.62 -28.71
C ILE A 69 3.28 4.29 -27.98
N LEU A 70 2.60 3.26 -28.48
CA LEU A 70 2.75 1.90 -28.01
C LEU A 70 3.94 1.23 -28.70
N ARG A 71 4.82 0.58 -27.93
CA ARG A 71 6.09 0.03 -28.39
C ARG A 71 6.21 -1.46 -28.08
N SER A 72 6.78 -2.22 -29.00
CA SER A 72 7.08 -3.63 -28.73
C SER A 72 8.17 -3.73 -27.64
N PRO A 73 7.98 -4.56 -26.60
CA PRO A 73 9.01 -4.78 -25.59
C PRO A 73 10.27 -5.46 -26.17
N LYS A 74 10.16 -6.14 -27.32
CA LYS A 74 11.26 -6.90 -27.94
C LYS A 74 12.26 -6.00 -28.66
N ASP A 75 11.78 -5.05 -29.46
CA ASP A 75 12.60 -4.27 -30.39
C ASP A 75 12.32 -2.76 -30.36
N GLN A 76 11.43 -2.30 -29.47
CA GLN A 76 11.02 -0.90 -29.30
C GLN A 76 10.36 -0.25 -30.53
N SER A 77 10.05 -1.05 -31.56
CA SER A 77 9.31 -0.59 -32.74
C SER A 77 7.90 -0.13 -32.35
N GLU A 78 7.43 0.88 -33.04
CA GLU A 78 6.08 1.42 -32.86
C GLU A 78 5.04 0.40 -33.34
N ARG A 79 4.06 0.12 -32.49
CA ARG A 79 2.98 -0.84 -32.76
C ARG A 79 1.61 -0.19 -32.86
N GLY A 80 1.47 1.01 -32.30
CA GLY A 80 0.24 1.79 -32.37
C GLY A 80 0.39 3.11 -31.63
N LYS A 81 -0.70 3.87 -31.61
CA LYS A 81 -0.82 5.10 -30.84
C LYS A 81 -2.19 5.14 -30.17
N VAL A 82 -2.26 5.79 -29.03
CA VAL A 82 -3.48 6.03 -28.25
C VAL A 82 -3.52 7.47 -27.75
N ASP A 83 -4.70 7.98 -27.45
CA ASP A 83 -4.81 9.24 -26.71
C ASP A 83 -4.38 9.01 -25.25
N ALA A 84 -3.39 9.78 -24.77
CA ALA A 84 -2.80 9.56 -23.46
C ALA A 84 -3.83 9.79 -22.34
N ARG A 85 -4.66 10.83 -22.47
CA ARG A 85 -5.67 11.19 -21.46
C ARG A 85 -6.79 10.17 -21.41
N ALA A 86 -7.24 9.66 -22.56
CA ALA A 86 -8.23 8.60 -22.64
C ALA A 86 -7.71 7.29 -22.02
N LEU A 87 -6.45 6.91 -22.29
CA LEU A 87 -5.84 5.74 -21.67
C LEU A 87 -5.73 5.91 -20.14
N PHE A 88 -5.28 7.07 -19.67
CA PHE A 88 -5.19 7.35 -18.24
C PHE A 88 -6.56 7.37 -17.56
N GLN A 89 -7.57 7.95 -18.21
CA GLN A 89 -8.95 7.89 -17.73
C GLN A 89 -9.45 6.44 -17.62
N LYS A 90 -9.22 5.60 -18.64
CA LYS A 90 -9.60 4.18 -18.62
C LYS A 90 -8.91 3.42 -17.48
N LEU A 91 -7.63 3.71 -17.24
CA LEU A 91 -6.88 3.15 -16.11
C LEU A 91 -7.56 3.50 -14.79
N VAL A 92 -7.81 4.78 -14.55
CA VAL A 92 -8.38 5.31 -13.31
C VAL A 92 -9.82 4.84 -13.07
N GLU A 93 -10.65 4.81 -14.11
CA GLU A 93 -12.02 4.25 -14.05
C GLU A 93 -12.00 2.74 -13.76
N THR A 94 -11.00 2.02 -14.26
CA THR A 94 -10.86 0.59 -13.96
C THR A 94 -10.43 0.35 -12.52
N ARG A 95 -9.56 1.22 -11.96
CA ARG A 95 -9.26 1.24 -10.52
C ARG A 95 -10.50 1.49 -9.69
N LEU A 96 -11.36 2.43 -10.09
CA LEU A 96 -12.63 2.68 -9.40
C LEU A 96 -13.54 1.44 -9.39
N ALA A 97 -13.58 0.70 -10.50
CA ALA A 97 -14.48 -0.43 -10.69
C ALA A 97 -13.97 -1.74 -10.06
N THR A 98 -12.66 -1.98 -10.03
CA THR A 98 -12.08 -3.26 -9.57
C THR A 98 -11.13 -3.15 -8.39
N GLY A 99 -10.77 -1.91 -8.01
CA GLY A 99 -9.74 -1.60 -7.02
C GLY A 99 -8.31 -1.59 -7.57
N GLU A 100 -8.12 -2.02 -8.81
CA GLU A 100 -6.86 -2.22 -9.51
C GLU A 100 -6.96 -1.78 -10.99
N PRO A 101 -5.85 -1.56 -11.72
CA PRO A 101 -4.45 -1.86 -11.38
C PRO A 101 -3.83 -0.96 -10.31
N TYR A 102 -2.74 -1.43 -9.70
CA TYR A 102 -1.81 -0.56 -8.97
C TYR A 102 -1.13 0.42 -9.94
N ILE A 103 -0.63 1.53 -9.44
CA ILE A 103 0.17 2.48 -10.23
C ILE A 103 1.55 2.58 -9.62
N VAL A 104 2.59 2.50 -10.45
CA VAL A 104 3.97 2.76 -10.05
C VAL A 104 4.53 3.82 -10.99
N PHE A 105 4.90 4.98 -10.44
CA PHE A 105 5.50 6.07 -11.20
C PHE A 105 6.98 5.74 -11.41
N ALA A 106 7.27 5.14 -12.56
CA ALA A 106 8.54 4.45 -12.83
C ALA A 106 9.76 5.38 -12.74
N ASP A 107 9.61 6.62 -13.20
CA ASP A 107 10.68 7.61 -13.19
C ASP A 107 10.90 8.18 -11.78
N HIS A 108 9.83 8.43 -11.00
CA HIS A 108 9.96 8.76 -9.56
C HIS A 108 10.69 7.66 -8.80
N VAL A 109 10.38 6.40 -9.07
CA VAL A 109 11.07 5.26 -8.46
C VAL A 109 12.56 5.23 -8.83
N ASN A 110 12.87 5.24 -10.13
CA ASN A 110 14.26 5.07 -10.60
C ASN A 110 15.15 6.29 -10.27
N SER A 111 14.60 7.50 -10.33
CA SER A 111 15.30 8.74 -9.99
C SER A 111 15.60 8.89 -8.50
N ASN A 112 14.83 8.23 -7.63
CA ASN A 112 15.00 8.26 -6.17
C ASN A 112 15.69 7.02 -5.59
N MET A 113 16.15 6.08 -6.41
CA MET A 113 16.98 4.96 -5.94
C MET A 113 18.22 5.43 -5.17
N PRO A 114 18.90 4.56 -4.42
CA PRO A 114 20.22 4.86 -3.90
C PRO A 114 21.18 5.26 -5.03
N LYS A 115 22.05 6.24 -4.78
CA LYS A 115 22.97 6.75 -5.81
C LYS A 115 23.88 5.66 -6.35
N HIS A 116 24.43 4.80 -5.49
CA HIS A 116 25.29 3.69 -5.92
C HIS A 116 24.54 2.69 -6.81
N HIS A 117 23.25 2.43 -6.56
CA HIS A 117 22.44 1.60 -7.47
C HIS A 117 22.31 2.22 -8.86
N ARG A 118 22.03 3.54 -8.94
CA ARG A 118 21.98 4.24 -10.24
C ARG A 118 23.32 4.22 -10.95
N ASP A 119 24.41 4.48 -10.22
CA ASP A 119 25.76 4.53 -10.79
C ASP A 119 26.22 3.15 -11.29
N LEU A 120 25.76 2.06 -10.65
CA LEU A 120 25.95 0.68 -11.12
C LEU A 120 25.06 0.31 -12.32
N GLY A 121 24.19 1.20 -12.78
CA GLY A 121 23.26 0.95 -13.89
C GLY A 121 22.14 -0.03 -13.54
N LEU A 122 21.86 -0.25 -12.26
CA LEU A 122 20.69 -1.03 -11.84
C LEU A 122 19.41 -0.27 -12.20
N LYS A 123 18.32 -1.00 -12.40
CA LYS A 123 17.02 -0.43 -12.75
C LYS A 123 15.90 -1.18 -12.03
N VAL A 124 14.93 -0.43 -11.52
CA VAL A 124 13.67 -0.99 -11.03
C VAL A 124 12.69 -1.07 -12.20
N SER A 125 12.28 -2.28 -12.52
CA SER A 125 11.40 -2.62 -13.65
C SER A 125 10.01 -3.10 -13.21
N THR A 126 9.78 -3.25 -11.91
CA THR A 126 8.54 -3.74 -11.30
C THR A 126 8.50 -3.36 -9.82
N SER A 127 7.34 -3.49 -9.18
CA SER A 127 7.22 -3.52 -7.72
C SER A 127 6.86 -4.93 -7.24
N ASN A 128 6.78 -5.14 -5.93
CA ASN A 128 6.24 -6.37 -5.31
C ASN A 128 4.70 -6.43 -5.29
N LEU A 129 4.12 -7.41 -4.58
CA LEU A 129 2.68 -7.61 -4.44
C LEU A 129 1.93 -6.42 -3.84
N CYS A 130 2.50 -5.76 -2.82
CA CYS A 130 1.82 -4.72 -2.07
C CYS A 130 2.25 -3.28 -2.49
N SER A 131 3.03 -3.15 -3.57
CA SER A 131 3.46 -1.90 -4.24
C SER A 131 4.42 -0.97 -3.47
N GLU A 132 5.01 -1.41 -2.36
CA GLU A 132 5.95 -0.62 -1.53
C GLU A 132 7.43 -0.92 -1.83
N ILE A 133 7.74 -2.08 -2.41
CA ILE A 133 9.13 -2.52 -2.63
C ILE A 133 9.53 -2.26 -4.07
N THR A 134 10.56 -1.43 -4.22
CA THR A 134 11.07 -0.97 -5.52
C THR A 134 12.55 -1.31 -5.63
N LEU A 135 12.85 -2.61 -5.66
CA LEU A 135 14.21 -3.13 -5.72
C LEU A 135 14.57 -3.59 -7.15
N PRO A 136 15.85 -3.51 -7.55
CA PRO A 136 16.28 -3.95 -8.87
C PRO A 136 16.06 -5.45 -9.09
N THR A 137 15.61 -5.81 -10.29
CA THR A 137 15.45 -7.21 -10.71
C THR A 137 15.96 -7.43 -12.13
N GLY A 138 16.20 -8.68 -12.50
CA GLY A 138 16.76 -9.06 -13.80
C GLY A 138 18.29 -9.02 -13.80
N LYS A 139 18.87 -8.95 -14.99
CA LYS A 139 20.32 -9.02 -15.17
C LYS A 139 21.02 -7.75 -14.71
N ASP A 140 22.02 -7.88 -13.85
CA ASP A 140 22.81 -6.76 -13.34
C ASP A 140 24.11 -6.49 -14.13
N HIS A 141 24.87 -5.51 -13.66
CA HIS A 141 26.16 -5.09 -14.24
C HIS A 141 27.25 -6.17 -14.21
N LEU A 142 27.10 -7.21 -13.38
CA LEU A 142 27.99 -8.39 -13.33
C LEU A 142 27.49 -9.53 -14.22
N GLY A 143 26.38 -9.31 -14.92
CA GLY A 143 25.74 -10.28 -15.79
C GLY A 143 24.99 -11.38 -15.05
N LYS A 144 24.69 -11.20 -13.75
CA LYS A 144 23.95 -12.16 -12.93
C LYS A 144 22.48 -11.76 -12.81
N GLU A 145 21.61 -12.76 -12.76
CA GLU A 145 20.17 -12.56 -12.62
C GLU A 145 19.78 -12.31 -11.16
N ARG A 146 19.02 -11.24 -10.92
CA ARG A 146 18.49 -10.86 -9.60
C ARG A 146 17.01 -11.11 -9.48
N THR A 147 16.62 -11.71 -8.36
CA THR A 147 15.24 -11.71 -7.87
C THR A 147 15.25 -10.99 -6.53
N ALA A 148 14.59 -9.83 -6.44
CA ALA A 148 14.58 -9.06 -5.21
C ALA A 148 13.81 -9.79 -4.08
N VAL A 149 14.24 -9.55 -2.84
CA VAL A 149 13.63 -10.13 -1.62
C VAL A 149 13.22 -9.01 -0.68
N CYS A 150 12.05 -9.16 -0.05
CA CYS A 150 11.52 -8.20 0.89
C CYS A 150 11.79 -8.69 2.32
N CYS A 151 12.54 -7.93 3.12
CA CYS A 151 12.75 -8.20 4.56
C CYS A 151 12.21 -7.01 5.35
N LEU A 152 11.09 -7.21 6.06
CA LEU A 152 10.22 -6.12 6.52
C LEU A 152 10.05 -6.11 8.04
N SER A 153 9.91 -4.90 8.58
CA SER A 153 9.43 -4.66 9.95
C SER A 153 8.67 -3.33 9.98
N SER A 154 7.96 -3.03 11.07
CA SER A 154 7.20 -1.78 11.20
C SER A 154 7.28 -1.22 12.62
N LEU A 155 7.59 0.07 12.72
CA LEU A 155 7.53 0.82 13.98
C LEU A 155 6.09 1.20 14.31
N ASN A 156 5.66 1.04 15.56
CA ASN A 156 4.34 1.49 15.98
C ASN A 156 4.36 2.98 16.36
N LEU A 157 3.79 3.84 15.52
CA LEU A 157 3.72 5.29 15.75
C LEU A 157 2.72 5.66 16.85
N GLU A 158 1.74 4.81 17.17
CA GLU A 158 0.83 5.06 18.29
C GLU A 158 1.59 5.24 19.61
N THR A 159 2.64 4.45 19.80
CA THR A 159 3.54 4.48 20.96
C THR A 159 4.77 5.37 20.75
N TRP A 160 4.76 6.27 19.77
CA TRP A 160 5.88 7.16 19.42
C TRP A 160 6.61 7.80 20.61
N ASP A 161 5.87 8.34 21.59
CA ASP A 161 6.48 9.00 22.75
C ASP A 161 7.19 8.05 23.71
N GLN A 162 6.98 6.73 23.58
CA GLN A 162 7.66 5.72 24.39
C GLN A 162 9.05 5.38 23.84
N TRP A 163 9.29 5.56 22.54
CA TRP A 163 10.50 5.05 21.89
C TRP A 163 11.30 6.08 21.07
N LYS A 164 10.73 7.23 20.69
CA LYS A 164 11.43 8.24 19.86
C LYS A 164 12.77 8.73 20.45
N ASP A 165 12.91 8.67 21.78
CA ASP A 165 14.10 9.10 22.51
C ASP A 165 14.93 7.91 23.04
N GLU A 166 14.47 6.67 22.77
CA GLU A 166 15.16 5.45 23.17
C GLU A 166 16.35 5.19 22.23
N LYS A 167 17.56 5.35 22.77
CA LYS A 167 18.78 5.21 21.99
C LYS A 167 18.98 3.75 21.58
N GLY A 168 19.33 3.53 20.33
CA GLY A 168 19.64 2.20 19.81
C GLY A 168 18.43 1.40 19.36
N LEU A 169 17.19 1.79 19.67
CA LEU A 169 16.01 1.01 19.28
C LEU A 169 15.89 0.79 17.77
N ILE A 170 16.09 1.83 16.96
CA ILE A 170 16.06 1.69 15.50
C ILE A 170 17.26 0.88 15.01
N GLU A 171 18.44 1.03 15.63
CA GLU A 171 19.62 0.23 15.29
C GLU A 171 19.40 -1.26 15.58
N ASP A 172 18.81 -1.60 16.72
CA ASP A 172 18.42 -2.98 17.08
C ASP A 172 17.45 -3.57 16.06
N VAL A 173 16.45 -2.80 15.62
CA VAL A 173 15.50 -3.24 14.57
C VAL A 173 16.20 -3.45 13.23
N MET A 174 17.08 -2.53 12.82
CA MET A 174 17.85 -2.67 11.58
C MET A 174 18.83 -3.85 11.64
N ARG A 175 19.48 -4.08 12.79
CA ARG A 175 20.34 -5.24 13.05
C ARG A 175 19.54 -6.54 13.03
N PHE A 176 18.35 -6.55 13.60
CA PHE A 176 17.43 -7.69 13.52
C PHE A 176 17.09 -8.01 12.06
N LEU A 177 16.72 -7.02 11.25
CA LEU A 177 16.48 -7.21 9.82
C LEU A 177 17.73 -7.73 9.08
N ASP A 178 18.92 -7.21 9.39
CA ASP A 178 20.18 -7.71 8.82
C ASP A 178 20.42 -9.19 9.16
N ASN A 179 20.12 -9.58 10.39
CA ASN A 179 20.26 -10.97 10.85
C ASN A 179 19.25 -11.89 10.17
N VAL A 180 17.98 -11.47 10.03
CA VAL A 180 16.94 -12.23 9.31
C VAL A 180 17.35 -12.43 7.85
N LEU A 181 17.84 -11.36 7.20
CA LEU A 181 18.31 -11.45 5.82
C LEU A 181 19.54 -12.37 5.71
N GLN A 182 20.46 -12.33 6.68
CA GLN A 182 21.60 -13.22 6.71
C GLN A 182 21.17 -14.69 6.83
N ASP A 183 20.24 -15.01 7.73
CA ASP A 183 19.71 -16.37 7.89
C ASP A 183 19.05 -16.88 6.60
N TYR A 184 18.30 -16.01 5.90
CA TYR A 184 17.74 -16.33 4.59
C TYR A 184 18.82 -16.65 3.54
N ILE A 185 19.89 -15.84 3.47
CA ILE A 185 20.99 -16.05 2.53
C ILE A 185 21.71 -17.38 2.82
N ASP A 186 21.99 -17.65 4.09
CA ASP A 186 22.76 -18.84 4.51
C ASP A 186 21.97 -20.14 4.32
N ARG A 187 20.63 -20.08 4.41
CA ARG A 187 19.73 -21.24 4.28
C ARG A 187 19.04 -21.34 2.93
N ALA A 188 19.46 -20.55 1.93
CA ALA A 188 18.82 -20.55 0.62
C ALA A 188 18.79 -21.95 0.00
N GLU A 189 17.58 -22.43 -0.31
CA GLU A 189 17.36 -23.74 -0.92
C GLU A 189 17.67 -23.72 -2.43
N PRO A 190 17.94 -24.89 -3.05
CA PRO A 190 18.07 -24.99 -4.50
C PRO A 190 16.87 -24.39 -5.23
N GLY A 191 17.12 -23.52 -6.22
CA GLY A 191 16.11 -22.73 -6.93
C GLY A 191 15.94 -21.30 -6.42
N MET A 192 16.52 -20.94 -5.26
CA MET A 192 16.52 -19.58 -4.71
C MET A 192 17.82 -18.81 -4.97
N GLU A 193 18.71 -19.29 -5.85
CA GLU A 193 20.06 -18.74 -6.03
C GLU A 193 20.04 -17.27 -6.46
N LYS A 194 19.10 -16.89 -7.34
CA LYS A 194 18.92 -15.50 -7.79
C LYS A 194 18.49 -14.57 -6.65
N ALA A 195 17.68 -15.10 -5.74
CA ALA A 195 17.13 -14.36 -4.61
C ALA A 195 18.17 -14.19 -3.51
N ALA A 196 18.86 -15.26 -3.14
CA ALA A 196 20.00 -15.22 -2.24
C ALA A 196 21.13 -14.33 -2.77
N TYR A 197 21.39 -14.37 -4.08
CA TYR A 197 22.35 -13.48 -4.73
C TYR A 197 21.95 -12.01 -4.61
N SER A 198 20.71 -11.65 -4.97
CA SER A 198 20.24 -10.26 -4.83
C SER A 198 20.34 -9.80 -3.39
N ALA A 199 19.76 -10.55 -2.46
CA ALA A 199 19.78 -10.24 -1.02
C ALA A 199 21.21 -10.08 -0.48
N GLY A 200 22.14 -10.94 -0.88
CA GLY A 200 23.54 -10.85 -0.48
C GLY A 200 24.29 -9.64 -1.05
N ARG A 201 23.91 -9.17 -2.24
CA ARG A 201 24.53 -8.02 -2.92
C ARG A 201 24.06 -6.68 -2.38
N GLU A 202 22.75 -6.48 -2.32
CA GLU A 202 22.16 -5.18 -1.99
C GLU A 202 21.86 -5.02 -0.50
N ARG A 203 21.63 -6.15 0.20
CA ARG A 203 21.16 -6.22 1.59
C ARG A 203 20.01 -5.26 1.88
N SER A 204 19.08 -5.09 0.94
CA SER A 204 17.98 -4.15 1.08
C SER A 204 16.97 -4.65 2.11
N VAL A 205 16.47 -3.74 2.95
CA VAL A 205 15.43 -4.00 3.95
C VAL A 205 14.33 -2.95 3.84
N GLY A 206 13.16 -3.24 4.40
CA GLY A 206 12.01 -2.33 4.42
C GLY A 206 11.50 -2.10 5.83
N LEU A 207 12.05 -1.10 6.52
CA LEU A 207 11.48 -0.61 7.77
C LEU A 207 10.35 0.37 7.48
N GLY A 208 9.13 -0.05 7.79
CA GLY A 208 7.91 0.73 7.67
C GLY A 208 7.40 1.25 9.01
N VAL A 209 6.14 1.63 9.02
CA VAL A 209 5.43 2.11 10.20
C VAL A 209 3.99 1.61 10.21
N MET A 210 3.37 1.59 11.39
CA MET A 210 1.93 1.46 11.60
C MET A 210 1.44 2.45 12.66
N GLY A 211 0.13 2.55 12.87
CA GLY A 211 -0.44 3.29 14.01
C GLY A 211 -0.50 4.81 13.83
N PHE A 212 -0.37 5.33 12.60
CA PHE A 212 -0.36 6.78 12.38
C PHE A 212 -1.70 7.45 12.74
N HIS A 213 -2.84 6.91 12.30
CA HIS A 213 -4.13 7.50 12.65
C HIS A 213 -4.45 7.33 14.14
N SER A 214 -4.10 6.18 14.73
CA SER A 214 -4.22 5.95 16.17
C SER A 214 -3.39 6.96 16.98
N TYR A 215 -2.17 7.28 16.55
CA TYR A 215 -1.34 8.32 17.17
C TYR A 215 -2.05 9.68 17.20
N LEU A 216 -2.71 10.06 16.11
CA LEU A 216 -3.44 11.32 15.98
C LEU A 216 -4.68 11.32 16.89
N GLN A 217 -5.48 10.26 16.84
CA GLN A 217 -6.68 10.11 17.66
C GLN A 217 -6.39 10.09 19.17
N ALA A 218 -5.29 9.45 19.58
CA ALA A 218 -4.82 9.46 20.96
C ALA A 218 -4.55 10.87 21.50
N ARG A 219 -4.34 11.85 20.61
CA ARG A 219 -4.04 13.26 20.92
C ARG A 219 -5.17 14.21 20.53
N GLY A 220 -6.33 13.70 20.11
CA GLY A 220 -7.43 14.52 19.62
C GLY A 220 -7.01 15.40 18.44
N LEU A 221 -6.17 14.87 17.54
CA LEU A 221 -5.73 15.56 16.35
C LEU A 221 -6.48 15.02 15.12
N PRO A 222 -7.07 15.89 14.28
CA PRO A 222 -7.64 15.46 13.02
C PRO A 222 -6.54 15.04 12.04
N PHE A 223 -6.86 14.06 11.19
CA PHE A 223 -5.99 13.63 10.10
C PHE A 223 -5.74 14.77 9.10
N GLU A 224 -6.77 15.59 8.88
CA GLU A 224 -6.79 16.73 7.96
C GLU A 224 -6.33 18.01 8.67
N GLY A 225 -5.04 18.11 8.97
CA GLY A 225 -4.56 19.28 9.70
C GLY A 225 -3.06 19.51 9.69
N ALA A 226 -2.68 20.76 9.99
CA ALA A 226 -1.28 21.18 10.09
C ALA A 226 -0.51 20.40 11.18
N MET A 227 -1.18 20.00 12.26
CA MET A 227 -0.57 19.20 13.32
C MET A 227 -0.26 17.77 12.86
N ALA A 228 -1.15 17.15 12.09
CA ALA A 228 -0.89 15.85 11.46
C ALA A 228 0.27 15.93 10.47
N LYS A 229 0.32 16.98 9.65
CA LYS A 229 1.44 17.26 8.74
C LYS A 229 2.78 17.47 9.48
N SER A 230 2.76 18.22 10.58
CA SER A 230 3.94 18.42 11.43
C SER A 230 4.42 17.13 12.08
N ALA A 231 3.50 16.30 12.60
CA ALA A 231 3.83 15.00 13.18
C ALA A 231 4.43 14.07 12.13
N ASN A 232 3.79 13.98 10.95
CA ASN A 232 4.27 13.22 9.81
C ASN A 232 5.72 13.56 9.45
N LEU A 233 6.00 14.83 9.12
CA LEU A 233 7.34 15.27 8.74
C LEU A 233 8.38 15.01 9.83
N ARG A 234 8.02 15.22 11.09
CA ARG A 234 8.92 15.01 12.23
C ARG A 234 9.27 13.53 12.40
N MET A 235 8.28 12.65 12.33
CA MET A 235 8.45 11.21 12.50
C MET A 235 9.32 10.64 11.38
N PHE A 236 8.99 10.92 10.12
CA PHE A 236 9.74 10.34 8.99
C PHE A 236 11.15 10.92 8.85
N ARG A 237 11.36 12.21 9.17
CA ARG A 237 12.72 12.77 9.25
C ARG A 237 13.55 12.11 10.34
N HIS A 238 12.97 11.91 11.52
CA HIS A 238 13.64 11.25 12.63
C HIS A 238 14.00 9.80 12.29
N ILE A 239 13.02 9.02 11.81
CA ILE A 239 13.25 7.62 11.42
C ILE A 239 14.31 7.53 10.34
N ARG A 240 14.25 8.39 9.31
CA ARG A 240 15.27 8.41 8.24
C ARG A 240 16.68 8.64 8.77
N GLY A 241 16.86 9.64 9.64
CA GLY A 241 18.16 9.91 10.24
C GLY A 241 18.70 8.73 11.03
N GLN A 242 17.83 8.06 11.80
CA GLN A 242 18.22 6.92 12.64
C GLN A 242 18.53 5.66 11.82
N VAL A 243 17.79 5.36 10.74
CA VAL A 243 18.11 4.21 9.88
C VAL A 243 19.40 4.42 9.07
N ASP A 244 19.69 5.67 8.68
CA ASP A 244 20.95 6.01 8.02
C ASP A 244 22.14 5.85 8.95
N GLU A 245 22.01 6.35 10.19
CA GLU A 245 23.02 6.17 11.23
C GLU A 245 23.25 4.68 11.52
N ALA A 246 22.19 3.91 11.73
CA ALA A 246 22.26 2.47 11.98
C ALA A 246 22.94 1.71 10.83
N SER A 247 22.63 2.06 9.57
CA SER A 247 23.25 1.40 8.42
C SER A 247 24.74 1.67 8.30
N MET A 248 25.17 2.91 8.56
CA MET A 248 26.59 3.26 8.59
C MET A 248 27.33 2.54 9.74
N GLN A 249 26.74 2.49 10.94
CA GLN A 249 27.32 1.80 12.10
C GLN A 249 27.48 0.29 11.83
N LEU A 250 26.44 -0.35 11.28
CA LEU A 250 26.50 -1.75 10.90
C LEU A 250 27.47 -2.00 9.74
N ALA A 251 27.69 -1.02 8.85
CA ALA A 251 28.69 -1.12 7.80
C ALA A 251 30.12 -1.09 8.36
N ILE A 252 30.37 -0.31 9.41
CA ILE A 252 31.65 -0.28 10.12
C ILE A 252 31.90 -1.63 10.82
N GLU A 253 30.88 -2.17 11.49
CA GLU A 253 30.98 -3.44 12.22
C GLU A 253 31.12 -4.66 11.29
N ARG A 254 30.26 -4.74 10.26
CA ARG A 254 30.04 -5.96 9.45
C ARG A 254 30.49 -5.83 8.00
N GLY A 255 31.02 -4.68 7.63
CA GLY A 255 31.29 -4.31 6.25
C GLY A 255 30.06 -3.77 5.50
N PRO A 256 30.26 -2.85 4.54
CA PRO A 256 29.18 -2.39 3.66
C PRO A 256 28.63 -3.54 2.82
N CYS A 257 27.39 -3.40 2.33
CA CYS A 257 26.88 -4.35 1.35
C CYS A 257 27.70 -4.30 0.06
N PRO A 258 27.84 -5.43 -0.67
CA PRO A 258 28.67 -5.47 -1.87
C PRO A 258 28.33 -4.43 -2.95
N ASP A 259 27.05 -4.13 -3.19
CA ASP A 259 26.67 -3.09 -4.17
C ASP A 259 27.13 -1.68 -3.73
N ALA A 260 27.12 -1.38 -2.43
CA ALA A 260 27.67 -0.12 -1.91
C ALA A 260 29.21 -0.13 -1.94
N ALA A 261 29.83 -1.25 -1.56
CA ALA A 261 31.28 -1.44 -1.50
C ALA A 261 31.94 -1.23 -2.88
N ASP A 262 31.33 -1.75 -3.94
CA ASP A 262 31.85 -1.61 -5.32
C ASP A 262 31.90 -0.14 -5.78
N MET A 263 31.11 0.74 -5.15
CA MET A 263 31.08 2.18 -5.40
C MET A 263 31.79 3.00 -4.31
N GLY A 264 32.48 2.35 -3.36
CA GLY A 264 33.17 3.03 -2.26
C GLY A 264 32.24 3.68 -1.23
N VAL A 265 31.00 3.20 -1.09
CA VAL A 265 30.00 3.72 -0.17
C VAL A 265 29.94 2.88 1.11
N MET A 266 29.96 3.54 2.28
CA MET A 266 29.94 2.90 3.59
C MET A 266 28.51 2.70 4.12
N GLU A 267 27.74 1.84 3.46
CA GLU A 267 26.33 1.55 3.79
C GLU A 267 26.11 0.04 3.89
N ARG A 268 25.46 -0.40 4.98
CA ARG A 268 25.15 -1.82 5.19
C ARG A 268 23.96 -2.27 4.35
N PHE A 269 23.02 -1.37 4.09
CA PHE A 269 21.79 -1.65 3.36
C PHE A 269 21.68 -0.67 2.20
N SER A 270 21.43 -1.18 0.99
CA SER A 270 21.26 -0.30 -0.16
C SER A 270 19.95 0.48 -0.06
N CYS A 271 18.84 -0.18 0.26
CA CYS A 271 17.56 0.43 0.59
C CYS A 271 17.15 0.07 2.03
N LYS A 272 16.46 0.99 2.73
CA LYS A 272 16.22 0.90 4.18
C LYS A 272 14.75 0.98 4.56
N MET A 273 13.95 1.79 3.86
CA MET A 273 12.59 2.15 4.28
C MET A 273 11.57 1.82 3.19
N ALA A 274 10.51 1.11 3.58
CA ALA A 274 9.34 0.83 2.77
C ALA A 274 8.13 0.68 3.69
N ILE A 275 7.01 1.34 3.37
CA ILE A 275 5.80 1.23 4.20
C ILE A 275 4.88 0.18 3.58
N ALA A 276 4.99 -1.06 4.08
CA ALA A 276 4.13 -2.16 3.69
C ALA A 276 2.76 -2.10 4.40
N PRO A 277 1.74 -2.83 3.92
CA PRO A 277 0.50 -2.99 4.65
C PRO A 277 0.75 -3.76 5.95
N THR A 278 0.12 -3.33 7.04
CA THR A 278 0.36 -3.89 8.38
C THR A 278 -0.88 -4.51 8.99
N ALA A 279 -1.83 -4.99 8.18
CA ALA A 279 -3.18 -5.41 8.61
C ALA A 279 -3.16 -6.38 9.81
N SER A 280 -2.39 -7.46 9.72
CA SER A 280 -2.29 -8.46 10.80
C SER A 280 -1.56 -7.93 12.02
N ILE A 281 -0.37 -7.33 11.82
CA ILE A 281 0.46 -6.88 12.95
C ILE A 281 -0.16 -5.69 13.69
N SER A 282 -0.98 -4.88 13.03
CA SER A 282 -1.72 -3.80 13.69
C SER A 282 -2.80 -4.34 14.63
N ILE A 283 -3.43 -5.48 14.29
CA ILE A 283 -4.36 -6.19 15.17
C ILE A 283 -3.59 -6.79 16.36
N ILE A 284 -2.46 -7.47 16.09
CA ILE A 284 -1.60 -8.06 17.14
C ILE A 284 -1.14 -6.99 18.14
N CYS A 285 -0.82 -5.78 17.66
CA CYS A 285 -0.43 -4.65 18.50
C CYS A 285 -1.59 -3.91 19.17
N GLY A 286 -2.73 -4.59 19.40
CA GLY A 286 -3.86 -4.04 20.15
C GLY A 286 -4.90 -3.30 19.31
N GLY A 287 -4.94 -3.54 17.99
CA GLY A 287 -5.91 -2.91 17.10
C GLY A 287 -5.55 -1.48 16.73
N THR A 288 -4.26 -1.18 16.60
CA THR A 288 -3.80 0.12 16.10
C THR A 288 -4.18 0.33 14.63
N SER A 289 -4.16 1.56 14.12
CA SER A 289 -4.45 1.84 12.72
C SER A 289 -3.40 1.18 11.81
N ALA A 290 -3.82 0.58 10.70
CA ALA A 290 -2.88 0.00 9.75
C ALA A 290 -2.01 1.07 9.08
N CYS A 291 -0.73 0.75 8.87
CA CYS A 291 0.27 1.53 8.16
C CYS A 291 0.22 3.05 8.48
N ILE A 292 0.00 3.85 7.44
CA ILE A 292 -0.17 5.31 7.48
C ILE A 292 -1.62 5.73 7.18
N GLU A 293 -2.51 4.74 7.10
CA GLU A 293 -3.85 4.93 6.55
C GLU A 293 -4.86 5.34 7.62
N PRO A 294 -5.89 6.09 7.22
CA PRO A 294 -7.01 6.34 8.10
C PRO A 294 -7.79 5.04 8.38
N ILE A 295 -8.15 4.88 9.65
CA ILE A 295 -9.06 3.83 10.14
C ILE A 295 -10.37 3.82 9.32
N PRO A 296 -10.80 2.66 8.79
CA PRO A 296 -11.97 2.57 7.92
C PRO A 296 -13.31 2.71 8.65
N ALA A 297 -13.37 2.37 9.94
CA ALA A 297 -14.57 2.45 10.76
C ALA A 297 -14.22 2.57 12.25
N ASN A 298 -14.94 3.39 13.01
CA ASN A 298 -14.70 3.50 14.47
C ASN A 298 -15.30 2.34 15.28
N ILE A 299 -16.11 1.50 14.65
CA ILE A 299 -16.58 0.22 15.18
C ILE A 299 -16.71 -0.75 14.01
N TYR A 300 -16.21 -1.97 14.17
CA TYR A 300 -16.33 -3.01 13.16
C TYR A 300 -16.49 -4.39 13.81
N THR A 301 -17.07 -5.32 13.05
CA THR A 301 -17.28 -6.69 13.50
C THR A 301 -16.10 -7.55 13.07
N HIS A 302 -15.34 -8.05 14.03
CA HIS A 302 -14.28 -9.02 13.81
C HIS A 302 -14.83 -10.44 13.97
N LYS A 303 -14.81 -11.23 12.88
CA LYS A 303 -15.21 -12.63 12.91
C LYS A 303 -14.00 -13.49 13.27
N THR A 304 -14.13 -14.29 14.32
CA THR A 304 -13.17 -15.35 14.66
C THR A 304 -13.84 -16.71 14.53
N LEU A 305 -13.04 -17.78 14.62
CA LEU A 305 -13.56 -19.15 14.71
C LEU A 305 -14.50 -19.36 15.92
N SER A 306 -14.39 -18.52 16.95
CA SER A 306 -15.15 -18.60 18.20
C SER A 306 -16.39 -17.69 18.25
N GLY A 307 -16.63 -16.86 17.23
CA GLY A 307 -17.79 -15.96 17.19
C GLY A 307 -17.51 -14.64 16.47
N SER A 308 -18.49 -13.75 16.45
CA SER A 308 -18.33 -12.38 15.93
C SER A 308 -18.29 -11.39 17.09
N PHE A 309 -17.25 -10.58 17.16
CA PHE A 309 -17.03 -9.61 18.23
C PHE A 309 -16.98 -8.20 17.65
N SER A 310 -17.64 -7.25 18.30
CA SER A 310 -17.53 -5.84 17.94
C SER A 310 -16.25 -5.25 18.52
N VAL A 311 -15.38 -4.75 17.65
CA VAL A 311 -14.17 -4.03 18.03
C VAL A 311 -14.46 -2.55 17.94
N LYS A 312 -14.32 -1.84 19.06
CA LYS A 312 -14.56 -0.40 19.20
C LYS A 312 -13.24 0.34 19.15
N ASN A 313 -13.25 1.54 18.58
CA ASN A 313 -12.12 2.46 18.64
C ASN A 313 -11.89 2.88 20.11
N PRO A 314 -10.74 2.55 20.72
CA PRO A 314 -10.51 2.80 22.15
C PRO A 314 -10.45 4.29 22.48
N TYR A 315 -9.99 5.12 21.55
CA TYR A 315 -9.91 6.56 21.74
C TYR A 315 -11.28 7.23 21.67
N LEU A 316 -12.13 6.78 20.75
CA LEU A 316 -13.52 7.23 20.70
C LEU A 316 -14.28 6.76 21.94
N GLU A 317 -14.08 5.53 22.38
CA GLU A 317 -14.73 5.01 23.59
C GLU A 317 -14.40 5.86 24.82
N LYS A 318 -13.11 6.21 24.99
CA LYS A 318 -12.68 7.12 26.04
C LYS A 318 -13.41 8.47 25.97
N LEU A 319 -13.50 9.08 24.79
CA LEU A 319 -14.23 10.34 24.60
C LEU A 319 -15.73 10.22 24.93
N LEU A 320 -16.37 9.13 24.50
CA LEU A 320 -17.78 8.88 24.80
C LEU A 320 -18.01 8.67 26.31
N ILE A 321 -17.08 8.06 27.04
CA ILE A 321 -17.13 7.93 28.50
C ILE A 321 -17.04 9.31 29.14
N GLU A 322 -16.08 10.14 28.73
CA GLU A 322 -15.88 11.50 29.27
C GLU A 322 -17.14 12.38 29.07
N LYS A 323 -17.86 12.20 27.97
CA LYS A 323 -19.13 12.90 27.70
C LYS A 323 -20.36 12.25 28.34
N SER A 324 -20.21 11.15 29.07
CA SER A 324 -21.34 10.35 29.58
C SER A 324 -22.31 9.90 28.47
N LYS A 325 -21.76 9.55 27.31
CA LYS A 325 -22.48 9.07 26.11
C LYS A 325 -22.08 7.65 25.70
N ASN A 326 -21.19 6.98 26.43
CA ASN A 326 -20.83 5.59 26.17
C ASN A 326 -21.99 4.64 26.51
N SER A 327 -22.79 4.28 25.50
CA SER A 327 -23.92 3.36 25.62
C SER A 327 -24.03 2.49 24.37
N ASP A 328 -24.62 1.31 24.51
CA ASP A 328 -24.81 0.39 23.38
C ASP A 328 -25.66 1.02 22.27
N ASN A 329 -26.66 1.84 22.62
CA ASN A 329 -27.45 2.57 21.63
C ASN A 329 -26.58 3.51 20.78
N VAL A 330 -25.65 4.26 21.39
CA VAL A 330 -24.76 5.14 20.63
C VAL A 330 -23.85 4.33 19.71
N TRP A 331 -23.24 3.26 20.21
CA TRP A 331 -22.41 2.38 19.39
C TRP A 331 -23.17 1.71 18.24
N ASN A 332 -24.42 1.30 18.47
CA ASN A 332 -25.28 0.75 17.42
C ASN A 332 -25.54 1.79 16.34
N THR A 333 -25.82 3.06 16.69
CA THR A 333 -25.99 4.11 15.67
C THR A 333 -24.69 4.37 14.88
N ILE A 334 -23.52 4.27 15.50
CA ILE A 334 -22.23 4.39 14.81
C ILE A 334 -22.06 3.24 13.82
N LEU A 335 -22.38 2.00 14.24
CA LEU A 335 -22.31 0.82 13.38
C LEU A 335 -23.30 0.90 12.20
N GLU A 336 -24.54 1.33 12.44
CA GLU A 336 -25.57 1.56 11.42
C GLU A 336 -25.16 2.61 10.39
N ASN A 337 -24.34 3.60 10.81
CA ASN A 337 -23.74 4.61 9.93
C ASN A 337 -22.34 4.21 9.43
N GLY A 338 -22.05 2.91 9.37
CA GLY A 338 -20.81 2.38 8.77
C GLY A 338 -19.54 2.76 9.53
N GLY A 339 -19.62 2.96 10.84
CA GLY A 339 -18.50 3.38 11.69
C GLY A 339 -18.33 4.89 11.83
N SER A 340 -19.21 5.70 11.22
CA SER A 340 -19.16 7.16 11.27
C SER A 340 -19.66 7.72 12.60
N VAL A 341 -19.08 8.85 13.01
CA VAL A 341 -19.56 9.65 14.16
C VAL A 341 -20.16 11.00 13.73
N GLN A 342 -20.24 11.29 12.43
CA GLN A 342 -20.57 12.62 11.93
C GLN A 342 -22.01 13.03 12.28
N HIS A 343 -22.91 12.05 12.45
CA HIS A 343 -24.31 12.26 12.86
C HIS A 343 -24.51 12.52 14.36
N LEU A 344 -23.47 12.38 15.19
CA LEU A 344 -23.61 12.55 16.65
C LEU A 344 -23.63 14.03 17.04
N ASP A 345 -24.80 14.57 17.38
CA ASP A 345 -24.99 16.01 17.67
C ASP A 345 -24.28 16.51 18.94
N PHE A 346 -23.88 15.60 19.84
CA PHE A 346 -23.19 15.95 21.08
C PHE A 346 -21.67 16.05 20.94
N LEU A 347 -21.11 15.70 19.77
CA LEU A 347 -19.69 15.88 19.46
C LEU A 347 -19.48 17.26 18.83
N THR A 348 -18.39 17.94 19.22
CA THR A 348 -17.98 19.19 18.57
C THR A 348 -17.46 18.90 17.14
N PRO A 349 -17.41 19.91 16.25
CA PRO A 349 -16.81 19.74 14.92
C PRO A 349 -15.38 19.18 14.97
N GLU A 350 -14.56 19.65 15.90
CA GLU A 350 -13.17 19.22 16.05
C GLU A 350 -13.07 17.75 16.48
N GLU A 351 -13.95 17.32 17.40
CA GLU A 351 -14.05 15.92 17.80
C GLU A 351 -14.51 15.05 16.63
N LYS A 352 -15.51 15.50 15.86
CA LYS A 352 -15.94 14.79 14.65
C LYS A 352 -14.82 14.67 13.61
N ASP A 353 -14.01 15.70 13.43
CA ASP A 353 -12.87 15.69 12.51
C ASP A 353 -11.78 14.69 12.94
N CYS A 354 -11.59 14.46 14.24
CA CYS A 354 -10.63 13.47 14.76
C CYS A 354 -11.00 12.02 14.43
N TYR A 355 -12.30 11.73 14.31
CA TYR A 355 -12.82 10.37 14.10
C TYR A 355 -13.48 10.18 12.74
N LYS A 356 -13.15 11.02 11.75
CA LYS A 356 -13.49 10.74 10.36
C LYS A 356 -12.90 9.40 9.93
N THR A 357 -13.73 8.59 9.29
CA THR A 357 -13.35 7.32 8.68
C THR A 357 -12.57 7.54 7.38
N SER A 358 -11.95 6.48 6.86
CA SER A 358 -11.18 6.55 5.63
C SER A 358 -11.94 7.12 4.42
N PHE A 359 -13.25 6.86 4.34
CA PHE A 359 -14.14 7.36 3.29
C PHE A 359 -14.68 8.78 3.53
N GLU A 360 -14.43 9.35 4.71
CA GLU A 360 -14.86 10.71 5.09
C GLU A 360 -13.71 11.71 5.05
N ILE A 361 -12.47 11.23 5.10
CA ILE A 361 -11.27 12.05 4.93
C ILE A 361 -11.12 12.43 3.46
N ASP A 362 -10.84 13.70 3.20
CA ASP A 362 -10.45 14.18 1.89
C ASP A 362 -9.13 13.55 1.47
N GLN A 363 -9.16 12.77 0.39
CA GLN A 363 -8.01 12.01 -0.10
C GLN A 363 -6.85 12.91 -0.53
N ARG A 364 -7.08 14.21 -0.78
CA ARG A 364 -6.00 15.18 -1.00
C ARG A 364 -5.09 15.28 0.23
N TRP A 365 -5.63 15.25 1.45
CA TRP A 365 -4.80 15.22 2.66
C TRP A 365 -3.98 13.95 2.78
N LEU A 366 -4.55 12.80 2.42
CA LEU A 366 -3.82 11.53 2.40
C LEU A 366 -2.64 11.58 1.41
N LEU A 367 -2.87 12.12 0.21
CA LEU A 367 -1.84 12.33 -0.80
C LEU A 367 -0.78 13.34 -0.34
N GLU A 368 -1.16 14.48 0.23
CA GLU A 368 -0.22 15.49 0.74
C GLU A 368 0.70 14.90 1.82
N LEU A 369 0.13 14.17 2.79
CA LEU A 369 0.94 13.50 3.82
C LEU A 369 1.84 12.42 3.23
N ALA A 370 1.38 11.69 2.20
CA ALA A 370 2.19 10.72 1.47
C ALA A 370 3.34 11.38 0.70
N GLY A 371 3.08 12.49 0.01
CA GLY A 371 4.08 13.31 -0.68
C GLY A 371 5.13 13.85 0.30
N ASP A 372 4.70 14.40 1.43
CA ASP A 372 5.59 14.94 2.46
C ASP A 372 6.60 13.92 3.01
N ARG A 373 6.19 12.65 3.12
CA ARG A 373 7.06 11.58 3.65
C ARG A 373 7.90 10.88 2.57
N THR A 374 7.51 10.97 1.30
CA THR A 374 8.21 10.32 0.17
C THR A 374 9.72 10.59 0.14
N PRO A 375 10.22 11.82 0.36
CA PRO A 375 11.66 12.09 0.35
C PRO A 375 12.46 11.32 1.43
N TYR A 376 11.79 10.83 2.47
CA TYR A 376 12.41 10.09 3.57
C TYR A 376 12.33 8.57 3.38
N ILE A 377 11.69 8.09 2.31
CA ILE A 377 11.46 6.67 2.02
C ILE A 377 12.21 6.34 0.72
N ASP A 378 13.27 5.53 0.79
CA ASP A 378 14.10 5.22 -0.38
C ASP A 378 13.41 4.22 -1.33
N GLN A 379 12.57 3.34 -0.81
CA GLN A 379 11.65 2.53 -1.61
C GLN A 379 10.30 3.25 -1.79
N ALA A 380 9.15 2.62 -1.57
CA ALA A 380 7.84 3.25 -1.71
C ALA A 380 6.92 2.98 -0.49
N GLN A 381 5.64 3.32 -0.63
CA GLN A 381 4.62 3.15 0.40
C GLN A 381 3.35 2.57 -0.23
N SER A 382 2.78 1.53 0.38
CA SER A 382 1.49 0.97 -0.03
C SER A 382 0.38 1.97 0.30
N LEU A 383 0.03 2.82 -0.67
CA LEU A 383 -0.94 3.89 -0.47
C LEU A 383 -2.30 3.52 -1.06
N ASN A 384 -3.25 3.13 -0.22
CA ASN A 384 -4.64 2.99 -0.65
C ASN A 384 -5.30 4.36 -0.83
N LEU A 385 -6.25 4.45 -1.75
CA LEU A 385 -7.18 5.58 -1.86
C LEU A 385 -8.59 5.13 -1.52
N PHE A 386 -9.35 5.95 -0.80
CA PHE A 386 -10.71 5.65 -0.35
C PHE A 386 -11.67 6.64 -0.99
N ILE A 387 -12.51 6.13 -1.89
CA ILE A 387 -13.32 6.94 -2.78
C ILE A 387 -14.82 6.75 -2.44
N PRO A 388 -15.56 7.84 -2.18
CA PRO A 388 -16.99 7.76 -1.94
C PRO A 388 -17.74 7.38 -3.24
N ALA A 389 -18.99 6.95 -3.12
CA ALA A 389 -19.75 6.40 -4.24
C ALA A 389 -20.13 7.45 -5.31
N ASP A 390 -20.09 8.73 -4.96
CA ASP A 390 -20.54 9.89 -5.73
C ASP A 390 -19.39 10.75 -6.24
N VAL A 391 -18.16 10.21 -6.31
CA VAL A 391 -17.01 10.96 -6.84
C VAL A 391 -17.22 11.36 -8.31
N GLU A 392 -16.90 12.60 -8.63
CA GLU A 392 -16.84 13.07 -10.02
C GLU A 392 -15.62 12.48 -10.74
N LYS A 393 -15.79 12.15 -12.03
CA LYS A 393 -14.70 11.55 -12.83
C LYS A 393 -13.47 12.45 -12.91
N TRP A 394 -13.68 13.76 -12.99
CA TRP A 394 -12.59 14.73 -13.04
C TRP A 394 -11.80 14.77 -11.73
N ASP A 395 -12.49 14.78 -10.58
CA ASP A 395 -11.82 14.76 -9.28
C ASP A 395 -11.02 13.48 -9.08
N LEU A 396 -11.58 12.35 -9.52
CA LEU A 396 -10.87 11.08 -9.51
C LEU A 396 -9.59 11.14 -10.35
N LEU A 397 -9.66 11.68 -11.58
CA LEU A 397 -8.49 11.88 -12.44
C LEU A 397 -7.44 12.76 -11.76
N MET A 398 -7.89 13.90 -11.20
CA MET A 398 -7.01 14.87 -10.55
C MET A 398 -6.36 14.34 -9.28
N LEU A 399 -7.00 13.46 -8.51
CA LEU A 399 -6.37 12.78 -7.38
C LEU A 399 -5.17 11.94 -7.83
N HIS A 400 -5.32 11.20 -8.93
CA HIS A 400 -4.25 10.37 -9.47
C HIS A 400 -3.12 11.21 -10.08
N PHE A 401 -3.48 12.29 -10.77
CA PHE A 401 -2.53 13.25 -11.31
C PHE A 401 -1.76 13.96 -10.19
N ARG A 402 -2.45 14.35 -9.12
CA ARG A 402 -1.84 14.98 -7.94
C ARG A 402 -0.84 14.07 -7.24
N ALA A 403 -1.11 12.77 -7.19
CA ALA A 403 -0.15 11.80 -6.63
C ALA A 403 1.19 11.85 -7.37
N TRP A 404 1.14 11.92 -8.70
CA TRP A 404 2.33 12.08 -9.54
C TRP A 404 3.05 13.42 -9.29
N GLU A 405 2.31 14.54 -9.25
CA GLU A 405 2.90 15.87 -8.99
C GLU A 405 3.60 15.95 -7.63
N LEU A 406 3.09 15.22 -6.63
CA LEU A 406 3.66 15.15 -5.29
C LEU A 406 4.89 14.24 -5.19
N GLY A 407 5.34 13.64 -6.31
CA GLY A 407 6.49 12.75 -6.35
C GLY A 407 6.24 11.38 -5.73
N ILE A 408 4.99 11.02 -5.43
CA ILE A 408 4.65 9.71 -4.85
C ILE A 408 5.11 8.63 -5.83
N LYS A 409 5.68 7.54 -5.30
CA LYS A 409 6.26 6.46 -6.11
C LYS A 409 5.26 5.40 -6.54
N SER A 410 4.25 5.13 -5.72
CA SER A 410 3.23 4.11 -6.01
C SER A 410 1.88 4.40 -5.36
N LEU A 411 0.83 3.85 -5.98
CA LEU A 411 -0.53 3.79 -5.45
C LEU A 411 -0.99 2.33 -5.47
N TYR A 412 -1.56 1.89 -4.35
CA TYR A 412 -1.98 0.50 -4.14
C TYR A 412 -3.46 0.31 -4.54
N TYR A 413 -4.31 -0.18 -3.65
CA TYR A 413 -5.73 -0.33 -3.96
C TYR A 413 -6.47 1.00 -4.02
N LEU A 414 -7.48 1.04 -4.87
CA LEU A 414 -8.55 2.01 -4.78
C LEU A 414 -9.78 1.33 -4.15
N ARG A 415 -10.15 1.76 -2.95
CA ARG A 415 -11.33 1.27 -2.23
C ARG A 415 -12.51 2.19 -2.54
N SER A 416 -13.55 1.68 -3.20
CA SER A 416 -14.72 2.47 -3.56
C SER A 416 -16.00 1.95 -2.92
N LYS A 417 -16.83 2.87 -2.38
CA LYS A 417 -18.20 2.53 -1.92
C LYS A 417 -19.16 2.21 -3.08
N SER A 418 -18.85 2.60 -4.32
CA SER A 418 -19.67 2.24 -5.49
C SER A 418 -19.63 0.73 -5.77
N VAL A 419 -18.48 0.10 -5.57
CA VAL A 419 -18.28 -1.36 -5.70
C VAL A 419 -18.99 -2.10 -4.57
N GLN A 420 -18.91 -1.59 -3.34
CA GLN A 420 -19.65 -2.15 -2.20
C GLN A 420 -21.17 -2.11 -2.43
N ARG A 421 -21.73 -1.04 -3.02
CA ARG A 421 -23.16 -0.99 -3.38
C ARG A 421 -23.56 -1.97 -4.49
N ALA A 422 -22.71 -2.19 -5.49
CA ALA A 422 -23.01 -3.13 -6.59
C ALA A 422 -23.11 -4.58 -6.11
N GLY A 423 -22.38 -4.96 -5.05
CA GLY A 423 -22.53 -6.25 -4.38
C GLY A 423 -23.87 -6.44 -3.65
N PHE A 424 -24.55 -5.34 -3.28
CA PHE A 424 -25.87 -5.34 -2.64
C PHE A 424 -27.03 -5.08 -3.61
N ALA A 425 -26.77 -4.44 -4.76
CA ALA A 425 -27.80 -4.05 -5.73
C ALA A 425 -28.31 -5.20 -6.64
N GLY A 426 -27.83 -6.43 -6.43
CA GLY A 426 -28.32 -7.63 -7.12
C GLY A 426 -29.52 -8.32 -6.44
N GLY A 427 -30.11 -7.72 -5.41
CA GLY A 427 -31.15 -8.37 -4.61
C GLY A 427 -32.20 -7.44 -4.06
N VAL A 428 -32.97 -6.78 -4.92
CA VAL A 428 -34.34 -6.34 -4.60
C VAL A 428 -35.06 -5.95 -5.89
N GLU A 429 -35.78 -6.92 -6.47
CA GLU A 429 -37.15 -6.72 -6.91
C GLU A 429 -37.78 -8.08 -7.28
N ALA A 430 -39.00 -8.30 -6.76
CA ALA A 430 -39.85 -9.49 -6.85
C ALA A 430 -39.51 -10.68 -5.93
N ASP A 431 -39.99 -10.63 -4.68
CA ASP A 431 -40.94 -11.67 -4.24
C ASP A 431 -41.72 -11.22 -2.98
N ASN A 432 -43.05 -11.15 -3.08
CA ASN A 432 -43.96 -10.88 -1.96
C ASN A 432 -44.44 -12.22 -1.38
N THR A 433 -43.59 -12.89 -0.59
CA THR A 433 -43.97 -14.08 0.17
C THR A 433 -43.75 -13.87 1.67
N ILE A 434 -44.72 -14.33 2.47
CA ILE A 434 -44.85 -14.06 3.92
C ILE A 434 -43.86 -14.87 4.77
N ASP A 435 -43.16 -15.85 4.18
CA ASP A 435 -42.15 -16.65 4.86
C ASP A 435 -40.73 -16.28 4.39
N ALA A 436 -39.82 -16.07 5.35
CA ALA A 436 -38.42 -15.75 5.06
C ALA A 436 -37.73 -16.88 4.27
N PRO A 437 -37.17 -16.63 3.08
CA PRO A 437 -36.40 -17.63 2.37
C PRO A 437 -35.11 -17.92 3.14
N LYS A 438 -34.87 -19.21 3.43
CA LYS A 438 -33.55 -19.66 3.88
C LYS A 438 -32.62 -19.71 2.67
N PHE A 439 -31.78 -18.69 2.54
CA PHE A 439 -30.68 -18.69 1.60
C PHE A 439 -29.50 -19.45 2.22
N GLU A 440 -29.19 -20.65 1.72
CA GLU A 440 -27.86 -21.24 1.91
C GLU A 440 -26.90 -20.48 0.99
N VAL A 441 -26.31 -19.42 1.53
CA VAL A 441 -25.21 -18.72 0.88
C VAL A 441 -23.92 -19.47 1.23
N GLU A 442 -23.31 -20.15 0.26
CA GLU A 442 -21.91 -20.58 0.39
C GLU A 442 -21.05 -19.33 0.59
N SER A 443 -20.57 -19.12 1.81
CA SER A 443 -19.70 -17.99 2.15
C SER A 443 -18.33 -18.20 1.52
N ARG A 444 -18.07 -17.51 0.40
CA ARG A 444 -16.70 -17.34 -0.10
C ARG A 444 -16.15 -16.02 0.44
N ASP A 445 -15.14 -16.16 1.29
CA ASP A 445 -14.39 -15.10 1.95
C ASP A 445 -13.56 -14.33 0.90
N TYR A 446 -13.95 -13.11 0.55
CA TYR A 446 -13.34 -12.34 -0.54
C TYR A 446 -12.81 -10.95 -0.15
N ASP A 447 -12.81 -10.58 1.14
CA ASP A 447 -12.44 -9.20 1.53
C ASP A 447 -11.05 -9.02 2.14
N GLU A 448 -10.22 -10.07 2.23
CA GLU A 448 -8.82 -9.92 2.62
C GLU A 448 -7.87 -10.39 1.51
N CYS A 449 -6.91 -9.52 1.15
CA CYS A 449 -5.70 -9.98 0.48
C CYS A 449 -4.91 -10.82 1.48
N LEU A 450 -5.20 -12.12 1.55
CA LEU A 450 -4.58 -13.09 2.47
C LEU A 450 -3.06 -13.25 2.24
N ALA A 451 -2.49 -12.61 1.23
CA ALA A 451 -1.10 -12.72 0.85
C ALA A 451 -0.18 -11.64 1.42
N CYS A 452 -0.73 -10.54 1.96
CA CYS A 452 0.01 -9.64 2.86
C CYS A 452 -0.27 -10.02 4.36
N GLN A 453 -0.74 -11.27 4.64
CA GLN A 453 -0.75 -11.89 5.99
C GLN A 453 0.59 -12.54 6.35
#